data_AF-A0A2M9ZA31-F1
#
_entry.id   AF-A0A2M9ZA31-F1
#
_cell.length_a   1.000
_cell.length_b   1.000
_cell.length_c   1.000
_cell.angle_alpha   90.00
_cell.angle_beta   90.00
_cell.angle_gamma   90.00
#
_symmetry.space_group_name_H-M   'P 1'
#
loop_
_entity.id
_entity.type
_entity.pdbx_description
1 polymer ?
#
loop_
_entity_poly.entity_id
_entity_poly.type
_entity_poly.pdbx_seq_one_letter_code
_entity_poly.pdbx_strand_id
1 'polypeptide(L)'
;MKQANEYINQYLKENIEQSETIQRMKHVIREFSLRTPKVLVTKCIDGRVHGSKLKGYPVTTIRFGRTDGNIVSTNLNNFWFWNRIDRVVNDALCNTPGMPALFIAYMHRSDIPGLGCAAHGGNEEAARAAIREQAAAVRKVFPKEQLYVIEGITNTDLMSETLEFDDGTVIDSQEIVANFGFNEPSEIFHSAFLKYQIKDPAISKNVGFKTPEELFAGKIPYFYADFQTSLSLKSFLIREISAIISSGEIESQKLIQPDLFHVVYRKLSGIKDLPATLLPGLLYQIIWNVAYMLNQKRKLSKLPAEERWKHLDHAEELICYGEGFELLQRNKAVLVKTGRGDDIDALLVAKKVLEKNRQNDPKPYPIIVHLNVEISGEIRSWEDFNENVSSRVNTMVRNLEAVFRNQEEVVILTSYSYLDQKRFYPIHTKLDPSISYPTDVISDINGEDKFSGIGLKTKEAFYAGEMITSA
;
A
#
# COMPACT_ATOMS: atom_id res chain seq x y z
N MET A 1 12.03 5.30 27.51
CA MET A 1 10.63 4.84 27.54
C MET A 1 9.59 5.94 27.33
N LYS A 2 9.54 7.02 28.13
CA LYS A 2 8.50 8.08 27.98
C LYS A 2 8.37 8.63 26.55
N GLN A 3 9.46 9.06 25.92
CA GLN A 3 9.44 9.60 24.55
C GLN A 3 9.07 8.56 23.48
N ALA A 4 9.42 7.28 23.70
CA ALA A 4 8.99 6.20 22.80
C ALA A 4 7.46 6.02 22.87
N ASN A 5 6.89 6.09 24.07
CA ASN A 5 5.45 5.97 24.28
C ASN A 5 4.70 7.18 23.69
N GLU A 6 5.23 8.39 23.82
CA GLU A 6 4.66 9.59 23.17
C GLU A 6 4.61 9.43 21.64
N TYR A 7 5.70 8.94 21.04
CA TYR A 7 5.74 8.64 19.61
C TYR A 7 4.72 7.55 19.21
N ILE A 8 4.67 6.44 19.97
CA ILE A 8 3.74 5.32 19.71
C ILE A 8 2.29 5.79 19.81
N ASN A 9 1.95 6.60 20.80
CA ASN A 9 0.59 7.13 20.98
C ASN A 9 0.18 8.00 19.78
N GLN A 10 1.05 8.90 19.33
CA GLN A 10 0.77 9.73 18.15
C GLN A 10 0.61 8.86 16.89
N TYR A 11 1.49 7.88 16.71
CA TYR A 11 1.44 6.94 15.60
C TYR A 11 0.13 6.12 15.57
N LEU A 12 -0.34 5.63 16.71
CA LEU A 12 -1.60 4.89 16.83
C LEU A 12 -2.81 5.80 16.58
N LYS A 13 -2.77 7.04 17.08
CA LYS A 13 -3.82 8.03 16.84
C LYS A 13 -4.00 8.32 15.35
N GLU A 14 -2.91 8.56 14.63
CA GLU A 14 -2.93 8.76 13.16
C GLU A 14 -3.54 7.55 12.42
N ASN A 15 -3.24 6.33 12.87
CA ASN A 15 -3.83 5.11 12.32
C ASN A 15 -5.35 5.05 12.55
N ILE A 16 -5.82 5.40 13.76
CA ILE A 16 -7.25 5.38 14.11
C ILE A 16 -8.02 6.40 13.26
N GLU A 17 -7.52 7.64 13.13
CA GLU A 17 -8.17 8.69 12.33
C GLU A 17 -8.36 8.26 10.85
N GLN A 18 -7.35 7.62 10.29
CA GLN A 18 -7.42 7.09 8.92
C GLN A 18 -8.32 5.85 8.83
N SER A 19 -8.27 4.95 9.81
CA SER A 19 -9.14 3.78 9.89
C SER A 19 -10.62 4.17 9.99
N GLU A 20 -10.96 5.19 10.78
CA GLU A 20 -12.31 5.75 10.86
C GLU A 20 -12.77 6.29 9.50
N THR A 21 -11.87 6.93 8.76
CA THR A 21 -12.17 7.38 7.39
C THR A 21 -12.44 6.19 6.47
N ILE A 22 -11.67 5.10 6.54
CA ILE A 22 -11.96 3.86 5.78
C ILE A 22 -13.35 3.33 6.13
N GLN A 23 -13.70 3.25 7.41
CA GLN A 23 -15.00 2.72 7.84
C GLN A 23 -16.15 3.56 7.29
N ARG A 24 -16.08 4.89 7.44
CA ARG A 24 -17.08 5.82 6.87
C ARG A 24 -17.21 5.69 5.36
N MET A 25 -16.09 5.44 4.67
CA MET A 25 -16.00 5.36 3.21
C MET A 25 -16.02 3.93 2.66
N LYS A 26 -16.40 2.92 3.46
CA LYS A 26 -16.41 1.51 3.04
C LYS A 26 -17.22 1.27 1.77
N HIS A 27 -18.32 2.01 1.58
CA HIS A 27 -19.14 1.96 0.37
C HIS A 27 -18.39 2.47 -0.88
N VAL A 28 -17.63 3.57 -0.77
CA VAL A 28 -16.80 4.12 -1.86
C VAL A 28 -15.69 3.14 -2.24
N ILE A 29 -15.03 2.56 -1.24
CA ILE A 29 -13.98 1.56 -1.46
C ILE A 29 -14.56 0.30 -2.11
N ARG A 30 -15.75 -0.14 -1.68
CA ARG A 30 -16.44 -1.29 -2.28
C ARG A 30 -16.78 -1.02 -3.75
N GLU A 31 -17.32 0.17 -4.06
CA GLU A 31 -17.62 0.57 -5.44
C GLU A 31 -16.38 0.52 -6.35
N PHE A 32 -15.24 1.03 -5.87
CA PHE A 32 -13.95 0.90 -6.54
C PHE A 32 -13.56 -0.57 -6.75
N SER A 33 -13.65 -1.38 -5.70
CA SER A 33 -13.19 -2.78 -5.70
C SER A 33 -13.98 -3.71 -6.62
N LEU A 34 -15.19 -3.32 -7.03
CA LEU A 34 -16.04 -4.05 -7.98
C LEU A 34 -15.67 -3.78 -9.43
N ARG A 35 -14.90 -2.71 -9.71
CA ARG A 35 -14.53 -2.26 -11.06
C ARG A 35 -13.05 -2.45 -11.36
N THR A 36 -12.31 -3.02 -10.41
CA THR A 36 -10.87 -3.24 -10.52
C THR A 36 -10.54 -4.70 -10.25
N PRO A 37 -9.48 -5.24 -10.86
CA PRO A 37 -9.03 -6.58 -10.55
C PRO A 37 -8.65 -6.71 -9.09
N LYS A 38 -8.77 -7.92 -8.53
CA LYS A 38 -8.13 -8.23 -7.26
C LYS A 38 -6.63 -8.31 -7.50
N VAL A 39 -5.87 -7.45 -6.82
CA VAL A 39 -4.44 -7.28 -7.14
C VAL A 39 -3.56 -7.79 -6.00
N LEU A 40 -2.55 -8.58 -6.37
CA LEU A 40 -1.37 -8.86 -5.55
C LEU A 40 -0.15 -8.19 -6.16
N VAL A 41 0.52 -7.36 -5.37
CA VAL A 41 1.75 -6.67 -5.75
C VAL A 41 2.90 -7.18 -4.88
N THR A 42 3.96 -7.68 -5.49
CA THR A 42 5.20 -8.04 -4.79
C THR A 42 6.25 -6.95 -5.04
N LYS A 43 6.97 -6.53 -3.99
CA LYS A 43 7.93 -5.41 -4.07
C LYS A 43 8.91 -5.39 -2.89
N CYS A 44 9.92 -4.52 -2.99
CA CYS A 44 10.93 -4.33 -1.95
C CYS A 44 10.34 -3.90 -0.59
N ILE A 45 11.03 -4.24 0.52
CA ILE A 45 10.76 -3.71 1.88
C ILE A 45 11.03 -2.20 2.03
N ASP A 46 11.70 -1.59 1.05
CA ASP A 46 12.05 -0.17 0.98
C ASP A 46 10.82 0.73 1.21
N GLY A 47 10.93 1.65 2.19
CA GLY A 47 9.86 2.55 2.60
C GLY A 47 9.44 3.54 1.51
N ARG A 48 10.29 3.79 0.51
CA ARG A 48 10.01 4.71 -0.61
C ARG A 48 8.96 4.14 -1.57
N VAL A 49 8.86 2.82 -1.67
CA VAL A 49 7.85 2.12 -2.48
C VAL A 49 6.64 1.66 -1.65
N HIS A 50 6.37 2.34 -0.54
CA HIS A 50 5.25 1.99 0.34
C HIS A 50 3.86 2.29 -0.26
N GLY A 51 2.88 1.46 0.13
CA GLY A 51 1.45 1.69 -0.12
C GLY A 51 0.99 1.52 -1.57
N SER A 52 -0.25 1.95 -1.82
CA SER A 52 -0.95 1.90 -3.11
C SER A 52 -1.07 3.26 -3.80
N LYS A 53 -0.55 4.35 -3.19
CA LYS A 53 -0.80 5.73 -3.63
C LYS A 53 -0.45 5.97 -5.11
N LEU A 54 0.67 5.43 -5.58
CA LEU A 54 1.12 5.58 -6.98
C LEU A 54 0.23 4.85 -7.99
N LYS A 55 -0.51 3.82 -7.55
CA LYS A 55 -1.41 3.01 -8.39
C LYS A 55 -2.84 3.54 -8.43
N GLY A 56 -3.19 4.44 -7.51
CA GLY A 56 -4.56 4.95 -7.37
C GLY A 56 -5.50 4.05 -6.59
N TYR A 57 -5.05 2.93 -6.07
CA TYR A 57 -5.93 2.02 -5.35
C TYR A 57 -6.17 2.49 -3.91
N PRO A 58 -7.37 2.31 -3.35
CA PRO A 58 -7.58 2.35 -1.91
C PRO A 58 -6.68 1.35 -1.16
N VAL A 59 -6.36 1.65 0.10
CA VAL A 59 -5.39 0.89 0.93
C VAL A 59 -5.85 -0.53 1.30
N THR A 60 -7.13 -0.86 1.12
CA THR A 60 -7.69 -2.18 1.42
C THR A 60 -7.87 -3.08 0.18
N THR A 61 -7.65 -2.54 -1.04
CA THR A 61 -7.98 -3.23 -2.30
C THR A 61 -6.77 -3.87 -3.00
N ILE A 62 -5.54 -3.58 -2.54
CA ILE A 62 -4.33 -4.29 -2.98
C ILE A 62 -3.80 -5.15 -1.83
N ARG A 63 -3.34 -6.36 -2.16
CA ARG A 63 -2.50 -7.18 -1.27
C ARG A 63 -1.05 -6.97 -1.64
N PHE A 64 -0.18 -6.89 -0.63
CA PHE A 64 1.25 -6.68 -0.84
C PHE A 64 2.07 -7.84 -0.28
N GLY A 65 2.93 -8.42 -1.11
CA GLY A 65 4.09 -9.21 -0.67
C GLY A 65 5.33 -8.32 -0.60
N ARG A 66 6.14 -8.47 0.45
CA ARG A 66 7.36 -7.64 0.65
C ARG A 66 8.54 -8.49 1.06
N THR A 67 9.63 -8.38 0.31
CA THR A 67 10.95 -8.92 0.65
C THR A 67 12.02 -7.95 0.17
N ASP A 68 13.22 -7.99 0.75
CA ASP A 68 14.36 -7.18 0.32
C ASP A 68 14.68 -7.45 -1.16
N GLY A 69 14.74 -6.39 -1.95
CA GLY A 69 14.93 -6.48 -3.40
C GLY A 69 13.81 -7.19 -4.17
N ASN A 70 12.68 -7.51 -3.53
CA ASN A 70 11.65 -8.42 -4.06
C ASN A 70 12.22 -9.80 -4.43
N ILE A 71 13.23 -10.27 -3.69
CA ILE A 71 13.79 -11.62 -3.84
C ILE A 71 12.87 -12.59 -3.10
N VAL A 72 12.28 -13.55 -3.81
CA VAL A 72 11.31 -14.51 -3.23
C VAL A 72 11.60 -15.91 -3.73
N SER A 73 11.58 -16.90 -2.82
CA SER A 73 11.63 -18.31 -3.21
C SER A 73 10.33 -18.70 -3.92
N THR A 74 10.44 -19.07 -5.19
CA THR A 74 9.35 -19.59 -6.04
C THR A 74 9.24 -21.12 -5.96
N ASN A 75 9.90 -21.76 -5.00
CA ASN A 75 9.69 -23.18 -4.73
C ASN A 75 8.24 -23.41 -4.27
N LEU A 76 7.57 -24.46 -4.75
CA LEU A 76 6.20 -24.80 -4.36
C LEU A 76 6.03 -25.03 -2.84
N ASN A 77 7.12 -25.36 -2.13
CA ASN A 77 7.12 -25.48 -0.67
C ASN A 77 7.08 -24.14 0.07
N ASN A 78 7.24 -23.00 -0.62
CA ASN A 78 7.02 -21.69 -0.02
C ASN A 78 5.52 -21.41 0.12
N PHE A 79 4.91 -22.05 1.12
CA PHE A 79 3.48 -21.97 1.41
C PHE A 79 2.98 -20.53 1.45
N TRP A 80 3.69 -19.61 2.11
CA TRP A 80 3.25 -18.22 2.28
C TRP A 80 3.20 -17.42 0.98
N PHE A 81 4.15 -17.67 0.07
CA PHE A 81 4.14 -17.01 -1.24
C PHE A 81 2.97 -17.48 -2.09
N TRP A 82 2.81 -18.80 -2.26
CA TRP A 82 1.76 -19.38 -3.09
C TRP A 82 0.37 -19.16 -2.51
N ASN A 83 0.19 -19.35 -1.20
CA ASN A 83 -1.09 -19.07 -0.53
C ASN A 83 -1.52 -17.60 -0.70
N ARG A 84 -0.59 -16.64 -0.74
CA ARG A 84 -0.94 -15.23 -0.98
C ARG A 84 -1.48 -15.01 -2.40
N ILE A 85 -0.96 -15.75 -3.39
CA ILE A 85 -1.46 -15.74 -4.77
C ILE A 85 -2.82 -16.45 -4.86
N ASP A 86 -2.94 -17.66 -4.30
CA ASP A 86 -4.20 -18.41 -4.29
C ASP A 86 -5.34 -17.62 -3.65
N ARG A 87 -5.05 -16.89 -2.56
CA ARG A 87 -6.03 -16.01 -1.92
C ARG A 87 -6.55 -14.91 -2.84
N VAL A 88 -5.69 -14.29 -3.67
CA VAL A 88 -6.15 -13.23 -4.59
C VAL A 88 -6.92 -13.81 -5.78
N VAL A 89 -6.52 -14.99 -6.26
CA VAL A 89 -7.26 -15.72 -7.30
C VAL A 89 -8.65 -16.11 -6.80
N ASN A 90 -8.74 -16.70 -5.60
CA ASN A 90 -10.01 -17.06 -4.98
C ASN A 90 -10.90 -15.83 -4.71
N ASP A 91 -10.31 -14.70 -4.30
CA ASP A 91 -11.04 -13.44 -4.14
C ASP A 91 -11.62 -12.95 -5.48
N ALA A 92 -10.85 -13.04 -6.57
CA ALA A 92 -11.33 -12.66 -7.90
C ALA A 92 -12.47 -13.57 -8.38
N LEU A 93 -12.33 -14.89 -8.22
CA LEU A 93 -13.36 -15.87 -8.58
C LEU A 93 -14.69 -15.61 -7.86
N CYS A 94 -14.63 -15.26 -6.57
CA CYS A 94 -15.82 -15.04 -5.76
C CYS A 94 -16.44 -13.64 -5.93
N ASN A 95 -15.63 -12.60 -6.16
CA ASN A 95 -16.09 -11.21 -6.07
C ASN A 95 -16.07 -10.43 -7.38
N THR A 96 -15.33 -10.90 -8.40
CA THR A 96 -15.26 -10.27 -9.73
C THR A 96 -15.25 -11.37 -10.82
N PRO A 97 -16.32 -12.18 -10.93
CA PRO A 97 -16.34 -13.31 -11.85
C PRO A 97 -16.14 -12.85 -13.31
N GLY A 98 -15.29 -13.56 -14.05
CA GLY A 98 -14.90 -13.22 -15.43
C GLY A 98 -13.78 -12.16 -15.54
N MET A 99 -13.32 -11.60 -14.43
CA MET A 99 -12.12 -10.77 -14.36
C MET A 99 -11.01 -11.55 -13.65
N PRO A 100 -9.89 -11.89 -14.34
CA PRO A 100 -8.78 -12.56 -13.67
C PRO A 100 -8.20 -11.66 -12.57
N ALA A 101 -7.61 -12.29 -11.56
CA ALA A 101 -6.77 -11.58 -10.62
C ALA A 101 -5.56 -10.98 -11.35
N LEU A 102 -4.94 -9.96 -10.75
CA LEU A 102 -3.74 -9.32 -11.29
C LEU A 102 -2.57 -9.51 -10.33
N PHE A 103 -1.50 -10.12 -10.81
CA PHE A 103 -0.22 -10.19 -10.12
C PHE A 103 0.77 -9.24 -10.77
N ILE A 104 1.44 -8.42 -9.97
CA ILE A 104 2.51 -7.56 -10.47
C ILE A 104 3.76 -7.68 -9.59
N ALA A 105 4.87 -8.12 -10.19
CA ALA A 105 6.18 -8.14 -9.55
C ALA A 105 6.94 -6.85 -9.83
N TYR A 106 7.25 -6.07 -8.79
CA TYR A 106 7.95 -4.80 -8.93
C TYR A 106 9.39 -4.87 -8.45
N MET A 107 10.28 -4.37 -9.30
CA MET A 107 11.55 -3.81 -8.87
C MET A 107 11.39 -2.30 -8.60
N HIS A 108 12.42 -1.71 -8.01
CA HIS A 108 12.51 -0.26 -7.91
C HIS A 108 13.89 0.24 -8.32
N ARG A 109 13.94 1.47 -8.81
CA ARG A 109 15.15 2.18 -9.20
C ARG A 109 15.11 3.64 -8.79
N SER A 110 16.24 4.32 -8.84
CA SER A 110 16.38 5.76 -8.68
C SER A 110 17.31 6.26 -9.78
N ASP A 111 16.99 7.42 -10.35
CA ASP A 111 17.86 8.09 -11.31
C ASP A 111 19.03 8.79 -10.59
N ILE A 112 18.98 8.85 -9.25
CA ILE A 112 20.05 9.40 -8.42
C ILE A 112 21.07 8.29 -8.08
N PRO A 113 22.36 8.47 -8.43
CA PRO A 113 23.39 7.50 -8.14
C PRO A 113 23.45 7.11 -6.66
N GLY A 114 23.51 5.80 -6.39
CA GLY A 114 23.60 5.26 -5.02
C GLY A 114 22.27 5.08 -4.29
N LEU A 115 21.15 5.54 -4.86
CA LEU A 115 19.82 5.41 -4.25
C LEU A 115 18.97 4.27 -4.84
N GLY A 116 19.55 3.42 -5.68
CA GLY A 116 18.91 2.22 -6.24
C GLY A 116 18.62 1.14 -5.18
N CYS A 117 18.25 -0.06 -5.64
CA CYS A 117 17.96 -1.16 -4.72
C CYS A 117 19.23 -1.71 -4.06
N ALA A 118 19.40 -1.48 -2.75
CA ALA A 118 20.56 -1.94 -2.00
C ALA A 118 20.72 -3.47 -1.97
N ALA A 119 19.61 -4.21 -1.96
CA ALA A 119 19.63 -5.68 -1.96
C ALA A 119 20.26 -6.28 -3.25
N HIS A 120 20.24 -5.51 -4.34
CA HIS A 120 20.87 -5.87 -5.61
C HIS A 120 22.17 -5.07 -5.84
N GLY A 121 22.72 -4.43 -4.81
CA GLY A 121 23.94 -3.61 -4.92
C GLY A 121 23.81 -2.41 -5.86
N GLY A 122 22.58 -1.91 -6.07
CA GLY A 122 22.31 -0.85 -7.05
C GLY A 122 22.30 -1.33 -8.51
N ASN A 123 22.37 -2.63 -8.77
CA ASN A 123 22.33 -3.21 -10.12
C ASN A 123 20.88 -3.38 -10.59
N GLU A 124 20.47 -2.57 -11.58
CA GLU A 124 19.11 -2.60 -12.13
C GLU A 124 18.83 -3.88 -12.93
N GLU A 125 19.81 -4.42 -13.65
CA GLU A 125 19.66 -5.65 -14.41
C GLU A 125 19.39 -6.85 -13.50
N ALA A 126 20.09 -6.94 -12.36
CA ALA A 126 19.89 -7.98 -11.35
C ALA A 126 18.50 -7.85 -10.70
N ALA A 127 18.10 -6.63 -10.35
CA ALA A 127 16.76 -6.36 -9.83
C ALA A 127 15.66 -6.74 -10.84
N ARG A 128 15.88 -6.46 -12.13
CA ARG A 128 14.96 -6.85 -13.21
C ARG A 128 14.93 -8.36 -13.41
N ALA A 129 16.07 -9.04 -13.35
CA ALA A 129 16.15 -10.49 -13.46
C ALA A 129 15.34 -11.18 -12.36
N ALA A 130 15.40 -10.69 -11.12
CA ALA A 130 14.64 -11.25 -10.01
C ALA A 130 13.12 -11.20 -10.22
N ILE A 131 12.57 -10.08 -10.71
CA ILE A 131 11.13 -9.98 -10.98
C ILE A 131 10.69 -10.77 -12.21
N ARG A 132 11.56 -10.89 -13.22
CA ARG A 132 11.32 -11.73 -14.41
C ARG A 132 11.22 -13.21 -14.05
N GLU A 133 12.16 -13.69 -13.22
CA GLU A 133 12.13 -15.07 -12.72
C GLU A 133 10.84 -15.34 -11.92
N GLN A 134 10.47 -14.40 -11.03
CA GLN A 134 9.23 -14.49 -10.26
C GLN A 134 8.00 -14.53 -11.17
N ALA A 135 7.88 -13.60 -12.12
CA ALA A 135 6.75 -13.54 -13.06
C ALA A 135 6.65 -14.82 -13.91
N ALA A 136 7.78 -15.31 -14.44
CA ALA A 136 7.83 -16.54 -15.21
C ALA A 136 7.41 -17.77 -14.40
N ALA A 137 7.83 -17.86 -13.13
CA ALA A 137 7.41 -18.96 -12.25
C ALA A 137 5.90 -18.94 -11.99
N VAL A 138 5.31 -17.77 -11.74
CA VAL A 138 3.86 -17.62 -11.52
C VAL A 138 3.06 -17.96 -12.79
N ARG A 139 3.50 -17.49 -13.96
CA ARG A 139 2.87 -17.80 -15.27
C ARG A 139 2.84 -19.30 -15.59
N LYS A 140 3.79 -20.10 -15.07
CA LYS A 140 3.80 -21.56 -15.25
C LYS A 140 2.74 -22.28 -14.42
N VAL A 141 2.31 -21.68 -13.31
CA VAL A 141 1.36 -22.30 -12.36
C VAL A 141 -0.07 -21.88 -12.66
N PHE A 142 -0.28 -20.59 -12.98
CA PHE A 142 -1.62 -20.05 -13.15
C PHE A 142 -1.92 -19.71 -14.62
N PRO A 143 -3.06 -20.18 -15.17
CA PRO A 143 -3.51 -19.77 -16.48
C PRO A 143 -3.99 -18.31 -16.49
N LYS A 144 -3.88 -17.63 -17.64
CA LYS A 144 -4.16 -16.18 -17.78
C LYS A 144 -5.61 -15.81 -17.42
N GLU A 145 -6.54 -16.76 -17.58
CA GLU A 145 -7.96 -16.61 -17.25
C GLU A 145 -8.22 -16.54 -15.74
N GLN A 146 -7.29 -17.04 -14.92
CA GLN A 146 -7.36 -16.97 -13.46
C GLN A 146 -6.49 -15.83 -12.91
N LEU A 147 -5.28 -15.69 -13.44
CA LEU A 147 -4.29 -14.72 -12.98
C LEU A 147 -3.51 -14.15 -14.16
N TYR A 148 -3.61 -12.84 -14.37
CA TYR A 148 -2.78 -12.12 -15.31
C TYR A 148 -1.53 -11.57 -14.62
N VAL A 149 -0.36 -11.76 -15.22
CA VAL A 149 0.95 -11.51 -14.59
C VAL A 149 1.71 -10.44 -15.36
N ILE A 150 2.06 -9.34 -14.67
CA ILE A 150 2.78 -8.17 -15.22
C ILE A 150 4.09 -7.96 -14.45
N GLU A 151 5.10 -7.45 -15.12
CA GLU A 151 6.34 -6.97 -14.51
C GLU A 151 6.28 -5.44 -14.33
N GLY A 152 6.82 -4.94 -13.22
CA GLY A 152 6.71 -3.53 -12.87
C GLY A 152 8.04 -2.92 -12.43
N ILE A 153 8.21 -1.64 -12.72
CA ILE A 153 9.35 -0.84 -12.25
C ILE A 153 8.78 0.42 -11.60
N THR A 154 9.16 0.67 -10.34
CA THR A 154 8.88 1.94 -9.67
C THR A 154 10.15 2.78 -9.66
N ASN A 155 10.11 3.97 -10.27
CA ASN A 155 11.13 4.98 -10.00
C ASN A 155 10.79 5.65 -8.66
N THR A 156 11.69 5.56 -7.68
CA THR A 156 11.43 6.06 -6.33
C THR A 156 11.49 7.56 -6.21
N ASP A 157 12.06 8.26 -7.19
CA ASP A 157 12.26 9.70 -7.13
C ASP A 157 10.98 10.41 -7.52
N LEU A 158 10.41 10.04 -8.66
CA LEU A 158 9.18 10.63 -9.19
C LEU A 158 7.92 9.83 -8.87
N MET A 159 8.06 8.64 -8.29
CA MET A 159 6.97 7.68 -8.06
C MET A 159 6.25 7.27 -9.35
N SER A 160 6.97 7.31 -10.47
CA SER A 160 6.48 6.85 -11.77
C SER A 160 6.56 5.34 -11.88
N GLU A 161 5.70 4.81 -12.73
CA GLU A 161 5.53 3.40 -12.99
C GLU A 161 5.85 3.05 -14.44
N THR A 162 6.58 1.97 -14.63
CA THR A 162 6.74 1.27 -15.90
C THR A 162 6.12 -0.11 -15.76
N LEU A 163 5.21 -0.48 -16.66
CA LEU A 163 4.61 -1.81 -16.75
C LEU A 163 5.12 -2.52 -18.00
N GLU A 164 5.65 -3.73 -17.83
CA GLU A 164 6.15 -4.59 -18.90
C GLU A 164 5.27 -5.85 -18.98
N PHE A 165 4.64 -6.03 -20.15
CA PHE A 165 3.70 -7.11 -20.43
C PHE A 165 4.41 -8.30 -21.07
N ASP A 166 3.76 -9.47 -21.03
CA ASP A 166 4.31 -10.75 -21.51
C ASP A 166 4.66 -10.74 -23.01
N ASP A 167 4.00 -9.90 -23.81
CA ASP A 167 4.29 -9.73 -25.24
C ASP A 167 5.42 -8.73 -25.54
N GLY A 168 6.06 -8.18 -24.49
CA GLY A 168 7.11 -7.17 -24.58
C GLY A 168 6.59 -5.74 -24.68
N THR A 169 5.27 -5.50 -24.66
CA THR A 169 4.72 -4.15 -24.59
C THR A 169 5.16 -3.49 -23.28
N VAL A 170 5.68 -2.27 -23.37
CA VAL A 170 6.11 -1.47 -22.21
C VAL A 170 5.28 -0.20 -22.14
N ILE A 171 4.64 0.09 -21.01
CA ILE A 171 3.96 1.37 -20.76
C ILE A 171 4.69 2.09 -19.63
N ASP A 172 5.30 3.22 -19.95
CA ASP A 172 6.07 4.04 -19.00
C ASP A 172 5.40 5.41 -18.79
N SER A 173 5.04 5.73 -17.55
CA SER A 173 4.41 7.01 -17.22
C SER A 173 5.33 8.21 -17.43
N GLN A 174 6.66 8.06 -17.29
CA GLN A 174 7.61 9.15 -17.58
C GLN A 174 7.68 9.44 -19.07
N GLU A 175 7.70 8.38 -19.89
CA GLU A 175 7.70 8.50 -21.35
C GLU A 175 6.41 9.20 -21.82
N ILE A 176 5.25 8.82 -21.25
CA ILE A 176 3.98 9.49 -21.53
C ILE A 176 4.05 10.97 -21.16
N VAL A 177 4.50 11.32 -19.94
CA VAL A 177 4.64 12.73 -19.52
C VAL A 177 5.54 13.51 -20.47
N ALA A 178 6.68 12.94 -20.87
CA ALA A 178 7.64 13.58 -21.77
C ALA A 178 7.05 13.80 -23.17
N ASN A 179 6.37 12.80 -23.73
CA ASN A 179 5.80 12.86 -25.08
C ASN A 179 4.68 13.92 -25.21
N PHE A 180 3.91 14.12 -24.14
CA PHE A 180 2.84 15.12 -24.11
C PHE A 180 3.28 16.49 -23.58
N GLY A 181 4.48 16.60 -23.00
CA GLY A 181 4.99 17.85 -22.43
C GLY A 181 4.24 18.32 -21.19
N PHE A 182 3.64 17.41 -20.42
CA PHE A 182 2.90 17.77 -19.20
C PHE A 182 3.85 18.24 -18.09
N ASN A 183 3.43 19.30 -17.40
CA ASN A 183 4.11 19.90 -16.25
C ASN A 183 3.25 19.86 -14.99
N GLU A 184 1.93 19.83 -15.12
CA GLU A 184 0.99 19.90 -14.01
C GLU A 184 -0.04 18.76 -14.04
N PRO A 185 -0.43 18.18 -12.88
CA PRO A 185 -1.37 17.06 -12.84
C PRO A 185 -2.72 17.35 -13.47
N SER A 186 -3.20 18.59 -13.42
CA SER A 186 -4.48 18.99 -14.00
C SER A 186 -4.48 18.91 -15.54
N GLU A 187 -3.32 19.04 -16.18
CA GLU A 187 -3.22 19.09 -17.65
C GLU A 187 -3.64 17.78 -18.32
N ILE A 188 -3.60 16.65 -17.59
CA ILE A 188 -4.01 15.35 -18.12
C ILE A 188 -5.54 15.23 -18.24
N PHE A 189 -6.28 16.11 -17.58
CA PHE A 189 -7.74 16.09 -17.56
C PHE A 189 -8.31 17.03 -18.61
N HIS A 190 -9.48 16.68 -19.12
CA HIS A 190 -10.19 17.52 -20.07
C HIS A 190 -10.71 18.80 -19.38
N SER A 191 -10.65 19.94 -20.06
CA SER A 191 -11.04 21.26 -19.50
C SER A 191 -12.47 21.29 -18.94
N ALA A 192 -13.41 20.61 -19.59
CA ALA A 192 -14.78 20.47 -19.10
C ALA A 192 -14.86 19.76 -17.74
N PHE A 193 -14.07 18.70 -17.50
CA PHE A 193 -14.04 18.05 -16.19
C PHE A 193 -13.49 18.99 -15.12
N LEU A 194 -12.43 19.73 -15.43
CA LEU A 194 -11.80 20.66 -14.49
C LEU A 194 -12.72 21.80 -14.05
N LYS A 195 -13.52 22.33 -14.99
CA LYS A 195 -14.31 23.56 -14.80
C LYS A 195 -15.58 23.36 -13.97
N TYR A 196 -16.19 22.19 -14.02
CA TYR A 196 -17.50 21.94 -13.40
C TYR A 196 -17.37 21.10 -12.14
N GLN A 197 -18.23 21.37 -11.16
CA GLN A 197 -18.38 20.50 -10.01
C GLN A 197 -18.79 19.10 -10.47
N ILE A 198 -18.30 18.09 -9.77
CA ILE A 198 -18.78 16.73 -9.93
C ILE A 198 -20.29 16.74 -9.63
N LYS A 199 -21.09 16.08 -10.46
CA LYS A 199 -22.56 16.09 -10.30
C LYS A 199 -23.06 15.00 -9.36
N ASP A 200 -22.24 13.98 -9.11
CA ASP A 200 -22.56 12.89 -8.19
C ASP A 200 -22.69 13.42 -6.75
N PRO A 201 -23.88 13.39 -6.14
CA PRO A 201 -24.10 13.98 -4.82
C PRO A 201 -23.23 13.36 -3.71
N ALA A 202 -22.92 12.07 -3.80
CA ALA A 202 -22.11 11.37 -2.80
C ALA A 202 -20.64 11.81 -2.89
N ILE A 203 -20.12 11.94 -4.12
CA ILE A 203 -18.76 12.41 -4.35
C ILE A 203 -18.63 13.90 -4.03
N SER A 204 -19.57 14.73 -4.48
CA SER A 204 -19.52 16.18 -4.29
C SER A 204 -19.53 16.58 -2.83
N LYS A 205 -20.32 15.91 -2.00
CA LYS A 205 -20.29 16.12 -0.55
C LYS A 205 -18.92 15.79 0.03
N ASN A 206 -18.30 14.69 -0.38
CA ASN A 206 -17.03 14.23 0.17
C ASN A 206 -15.84 15.10 -0.23
N VAL A 207 -15.92 15.80 -1.38
CA VAL A 207 -14.90 16.75 -1.85
C VAL A 207 -15.24 18.22 -1.52
N GLY A 208 -16.29 18.46 -0.73
CA GLY A 208 -16.71 19.80 -0.32
C GLY A 208 -17.23 20.68 -1.45
N PHE A 209 -17.89 20.09 -2.45
CA PHE A 209 -18.45 20.75 -3.63
C PHE A 209 -17.42 21.53 -4.46
N LYS A 210 -16.13 21.22 -4.32
CA LYS A 210 -15.07 21.84 -5.11
C LYS A 210 -15.03 21.27 -6.53
N THR A 211 -14.60 22.09 -7.48
CA THR A 211 -14.27 21.62 -8.83
C THR A 211 -12.95 20.85 -8.82
N PRO A 212 -12.71 19.95 -9.78
CA PRO A 212 -11.41 19.27 -9.87
C PRO A 212 -10.23 20.25 -10.00
N GLU A 213 -10.40 21.38 -10.68
CA GLU A 213 -9.39 22.45 -10.74
C GLU A 213 -9.02 22.99 -9.35
N GLU A 214 -10.02 23.28 -8.51
CA GLU A 214 -9.81 23.72 -7.13
C GLU A 214 -9.13 22.64 -6.27
N LEU A 215 -9.39 21.36 -6.54
CA LEU A 215 -8.77 20.24 -5.83
C LEU A 215 -7.29 20.05 -6.21
N PHE A 216 -6.88 20.46 -7.41
CA PHE A 216 -5.49 20.49 -7.87
C PHE A 216 -4.73 21.77 -7.49
N ALA A 217 -5.45 22.80 -7.05
CA ALA A 217 -4.86 24.07 -6.65
C ALA A 217 -4.11 24.00 -5.31
N GLY A 218 -3.26 25.00 -5.06
CA GLY A 218 -2.56 25.18 -3.79
C GLY A 218 -1.21 24.46 -3.66
N LYS A 219 -0.52 24.67 -2.53
CA LYS A 219 0.80 24.06 -2.27
C LYS A 219 0.69 22.55 -2.02
N ILE A 220 -0.38 22.13 -1.35
CA ILE A 220 -0.69 20.74 -1.02
C ILE A 220 -2.07 20.44 -1.63
N PRO A 221 -2.13 19.84 -2.83
CA PRO A 221 -3.40 19.61 -3.51
C PRO A 221 -4.30 18.64 -2.72
N TYR A 222 -5.54 19.05 -2.45
CA TYR A 222 -6.53 18.23 -1.75
C TYR A 222 -6.80 16.90 -2.46
N PHE A 223 -6.70 16.89 -3.79
CA PHE A 223 -6.87 15.70 -4.63
C PHE A 223 -6.07 14.48 -4.13
N TYR A 224 -4.86 14.72 -3.61
CA TYR A 224 -3.94 13.67 -3.14
C TYR A 224 -3.75 13.66 -1.63
N ALA A 225 -3.80 14.82 -1.00
CA ALA A 225 -3.44 14.97 0.41
C ALA A 225 -4.59 14.71 1.36
N ASP A 226 -5.81 15.10 1.01
CA ASP A 226 -6.99 14.82 1.82
C ASP A 226 -7.46 13.39 1.56
N PHE A 227 -7.48 12.56 2.61
CA PHE A 227 -7.70 11.12 2.45
C PHE A 227 -9.12 10.81 1.97
N GLN A 228 -10.12 11.54 2.49
CA GLN A 228 -11.51 11.38 2.08
C GLN A 228 -11.71 11.77 0.61
N THR A 229 -11.26 12.97 0.24
CA THR A 229 -11.28 13.48 -1.14
C THR A 229 -10.59 12.51 -2.09
N SER A 230 -9.40 12.04 -1.74
CA SER A 230 -8.63 11.11 -2.57
C SER A 230 -9.38 9.79 -2.79
N LEU A 231 -9.97 9.19 -1.75
CA LEU A 231 -10.76 7.96 -1.88
C LEU A 231 -11.98 8.15 -2.79
N SER A 232 -12.69 9.27 -2.65
CA SER A 232 -13.84 9.58 -3.52
C SER A 232 -13.45 9.78 -4.98
N LEU A 233 -12.36 10.50 -5.25
CA LEU A 233 -11.89 10.73 -6.62
C LEU A 233 -11.37 9.45 -7.26
N LYS A 234 -10.74 8.55 -6.50
CA LYS A 234 -10.35 7.22 -7.00
C LYS A 234 -11.57 6.43 -7.47
N SER A 235 -12.63 6.35 -6.66
CA SER A 235 -13.87 5.63 -7.02
C SER A 235 -14.57 6.28 -8.22
N PHE A 236 -14.67 7.61 -8.22
CA PHE A 236 -15.25 8.36 -9.33
C PHE A 236 -14.51 8.08 -10.65
N LEU A 237 -13.18 8.24 -10.66
CA LEU A 237 -12.39 8.08 -11.88
C LEU A 237 -12.45 6.67 -12.45
N ILE A 238 -12.35 5.62 -11.62
CA ILE A 238 -12.49 4.25 -12.15
C ILE A 238 -13.89 4.01 -12.70
N ARG A 239 -14.94 4.56 -12.08
CA ARG A 239 -16.32 4.42 -12.56
C ARG A 239 -16.49 5.07 -13.91
N GLU A 240 -16.07 6.32 -14.06
CA GLU A 240 -16.21 7.05 -15.32
C GLU A 240 -15.37 6.40 -16.44
N ILE A 241 -14.12 5.99 -16.15
CA ILE A 241 -13.30 5.27 -17.13
C ILE A 241 -13.96 3.94 -17.52
N SER A 242 -14.47 3.17 -16.55
CA SER A 242 -15.17 1.92 -16.85
C SER A 242 -16.42 2.15 -17.71
N ALA A 243 -17.17 3.22 -17.43
CA ALA A 243 -18.35 3.58 -18.22
C ALA A 243 -17.97 3.91 -19.67
N ILE A 244 -16.96 4.77 -19.88
CA ILE A 244 -16.45 5.15 -21.21
C ILE A 244 -16.03 3.92 -22.02
N ILE A 245 -15.28 3.00 -21.41
CA ILE A 245 -14.85 1.76 -22.08
C ILE A 245 -16.07 0.88 -22.41
N SER A 246 -17.00 0.73 -21.48
CA SER A 246 -18.17 -0.14 -21.67
C SER A 246 -19.18 0.40 -22.70
N SER A 247 -19.33 1.73 -22.81
CA SER A 247 -20.23 2.37 -23.77
C SER A 247 -19.60 2.59 -25.14
N GLY A 248 -18.27 2.49 -25.24
CA GLY A 248 -17.52 2.77 -26.47
C GLY A 248 -17.38 4.27 -26.78
N GLU A 249 -17.69 5.16 -25.83
CA GLU A 249 -17.62 6.64 -25.97
C GLU A 249 -16.18 7.18 -25.90
N ILE A 250 -15.23 6.47 -26.51
CA ILE A 250 -13.78 6.75 -26.44
C ILE A 250 -13.44 8.15 -26.96
N GLU A 251 -14.06 8.55 -28.08
CA GLU A 251 -13.75 9.83 -28.75
C GLU A 251 -14.52 11.02 -28.17
N SER A 252 -15.70 10.78 -27.59
CA SER A 252 -16.60 11.83 -27.09
C SER A 252 -16.47 12.10 -25.58
N GLN A 253 -15.70 11.28 -24.86
CA GLN A 253 -15.46 11.45 -23.42
C GLN A 253 -14.83 12.80 -23.10
N LYS A 254 -15.21 13.36 -21.94
CA LYS A 254 -14.75 14.69 -21.47
C LYS A 254 -14.13 14.62 -20.08
N LEU A 255 -13.51 13.49 -19.74
CA LEU A 255 -12.84 13.25 -18.47
C LEU A 255 -11.34 13.50 -18.58
N ILE A 256 -10.67 12.83 -19.51
CA ILE A 256 -9.22 12.85 -19.73
C ILE A 256 -8.93 13.58 -21.05
N GLN A 257 -7.75 14.19 -21.18
CA GLN A 257 -7.29 14.72 -22.46
C GLN A 257 -7.45 13.66 -23.57
N PRO A 258 -8.13 13.97 -24.69
CA PRO A 258 -8.47 12.97 -25.70
C PRO A 258 -7.26 12.23 -26.26
N ASP A 259 -6.19 12.96 -26.62
CA ASP A 259 -4.99 12.37 -27.20
C ASP A 259 -4.28 11.44 -26.20
N LEU A 260 -4.18 11.84 -24.93
CA LEU A 260 -3.64 11.00 -23.86
C LEU A 260 -4.47 9.73 -23.69
N PHE A 261 -5.78 9.87 -23.55
CA PHE A 261 -6.69 8.74 -23.36
C PHE A 261 -6.55 7.74 -24.51
N HIS A 262 -6.54 8.24 -25.75
CA HIS A 262 -6.45 7.44 -26.96
C HIS A 262 -5.13 6.70 -27.09
N VAL A 263 -4.01 7.37 -26.80
CA VAL A 263 -2.68 6.74 -26.84
C VAL A 263 -2.58 5.60 -25.83
N VAL A 264 -3.01 5.82 -24.59
CA VAL A 264 -2.95 4.76 -23.55
C VAL A 264 -3.94 3.64 -23.87
N TYR A 265 -5.16 3.97 -24.27
CA TYR A 265 -6.19 2.99 -24.64
C TYR A 265 -5.75 2.10 -25.81
N ARG A 266 -5.21 2.70 -26.89
CA ARG A 266 -4.70 1.94 -28.04
C ARG A 266 -3.54 1.03 -27.66
N LYS A 267 -2.62 1.53 -26.84
CA LYS A 267 -1.47 0.75 -26.38
C LYS A 267 -1.91 -0.46 -25.56
N LEU A 268 -2.85 -0.28 -24.63
CA LEU A 268 -3.40 -1.39 -23.84
C LEU A 268 -4.22 -2.37 -24.69
N SER A 269 -5.10 -1.86 -25.55
CA SER A 269 -5.95 -2.70 -26.43
C SER A 269 -5.14 -3.50 -27.45
N GLY A 270 -3.91 -3.07 -27.76
CA GLY A 270 -2.98 -3.78 -28.63
C GLY A 270 -2.21 -4.92 -27.95
N ILE A 271 -2.28 -5.06 -26.63
CA ILE A 271 -1.54 -6.08 -25.88
C ILE A 271 -2.13 -7.45 -26.16
N LYS A 272 -1.26 -8.37 -26.56
CA LYS A 272 -1.65 -9.74 -26.88
C LYS A 272 -2.21 -10.45 -25.64
N ASP A 273 -3.36 -11.11 -25.83
CA ASP A 273 -4.05 -11.90 -24.81
C ASP A 273 -4.42 -11.11 -23.53
N LEU A 274 -4.51 -9.77 -23.59
CA LEU A 274 -5.00 -8.97 -22.47
C LEU A 274 -6.52 -9.16 -22.33
N PRO A 275 -7.03 -9.67 -21.19
CA PRO A 275 -8.46 -9.77 -20.96
C PRO A 275 -9.12 -8.38 -20.98
N ALA A 276 -10.19 -8.22 -21.77
CA ALA A 276 -10.90 -6.94 -21.90
C ALA A 276 -11.43 -6.43 -20.54
N THR A 277 -11.70 -7.33 -19.59
CA THR A 277 -12.13 -6.99 -18.22
C THR A 277 -11.04 -6.30 -17.39
N LEU A 278 -9.76 -6.43 -17.75
CA LEU A 278 -8.65 -5.72 -17.09
C LEU A 278 -8.41 -4.32 -17.65
N LEU A 279 -8.90 -4.04 -18.87
CA LEU A 279 -8.61 -2.82 -19.61
C LEU A 279 -8.97 -1.53 -18.83
N PRO A 280 -10.17 -1.39 -18.23
CA PRO A 280 -10.51 -0.18 -17.47
C PRO A 280 -9.63 0.03 -16.25
N GLY A 281 -9.32 -1.04 -15.51
CA GLY A 281 -8.49 -0.99 -14.31
C GLY A 281 -7.05 -0.58 -14.60
N LEU A 282 -6.46 -1.13 -15.67
CA LEU A 282 -5.10 -0.78 -16.11
C LEU A 282 -5.04 0.65 -16.67
N LEU A 283 -6.01 1.04 -17.50
CA LEU A 283 -6.10 2.41 -18.02
C LEU A 283 -6.20 3.43 -16.88
N TYR A 284 -7.07 3.18 -15.91
CA TYR A 284 -7.17 3.99 -14.70
C TYR A 284 -5.84 4.10 -13.96
N GLN A 285 -5.16 2.96 -13.72
CA GLN A 285 -3.88 2.94 -12.98
C GLN A 285 -2.81 3.77 -13.69
N ILE A 286 -2.69 3.65 -15.02
CA ILE A 286 -1.71 4.41 -15.82
C ILE A 286 -2.02 5.90 -15.79
N ILE A 287 -3.27 6.30 -16.04
CA ILE A 287 -3.69 7.70 -15.99
C ILE A 287 -3.46 8.30 -14.60
N TRP A 288 -3.79 7.55 -13.55
CA TRP A 288 -3.53 7.96 -12.18
C TRP A 288 -2.03 8.13 -11.92
N ASN A 289 -1.18 7.19 -12.37
CA ASN A 289 0.25 7.27 -12.13
C ASN A 289 0.89 8.46 -12.83
N VAL A 290 0.50 8.76 -14.08
CA VAL A 290 0.91 9.98 -14.80
C VAL A 290 0.58 11.23 -13.98
N ALA A 291 -0.66 11.33 -13.47
CA ALA A 291 -1.08 12.44 -12.61
C ALA A 291 -0.24 12.53 -11.33
N TYR A 292 -0.06 11.39 -10.66
CA TYR A 292 0.60 11.30 -9.37
C TYR A 292 2.09 11.62 -9.48
N MET A 293 2.75 11.18 -10.56
CA MET A 293 4.13 11.49 -10.89
C MET A 293 4.32 13.00 -11.07
N LEU A 294 3.45 13.67 -11.84
CA LEU A 294 3.48 15.12 -12.01
C LEU A 294 3.32 15.84 -10.66
N ASN A 295 2.42 15.34 -9.81
CA ASN A 295 2.23 15.88 -8.46
C ASN A 295 3.48 15.72 -7.60
N GLN A 296 4.17 14.57 -7.68
CA GLN A 296 5.41 14.35 -6.93
C GLN A 296 6.55 15.22 -7.45
N LYS A 297 6.71 15.35 -8.76
CA LYS A 297 7.67 16.28 -9.39
C LYS A 297 7.45 17.71 -8.88
N ARG A 298 6.20 18.18 -8.90
CA ARG A 298 5.81 19.49 -8.38
C ARG A 298 6.04 19.62 -6.87
N LYS A 299 5.76 18.58 -6.08
CA LYS A 299 6.00 18.59 -4.64
C LYS A 299 7.51 18.74 -4.37
N LEU A 300 8.33 17.88 -4.95
CA LEU A 300 9.77 17.88 -4.73
C LEU A 300 10.44 19.20 -5.12
N SER A 301 10.01 19.82 -6.23
CA SER A 301 10.56 21.11 -6.67
C SER A 301 10.31 22.26 -5.68
N LYS A 302 9.25 22.15 -4.87
CA LYS A 302 8.86 23.17 -3.87
C LYS A 302 9.40 22.90 -2.47
N LEU A 303 9.91 21.70 -2.20
CA LEU A 303 10.46 21.36 -0.89
C LEU A 303 11.87 21.94 -0.70
N PRO A 304 12.21 22.38 0.53
CA PRO A 304 13.59 22.63 0.93
C PRO A 304 14.48 21.41 0.70
N ALA A 305 15.79 21.64 0.52
CA ALA A 305 16.74 20.56 0.21
C ALA A 305 16.72 19.42 1.23
N GLU A 306 16.69 19.73 2.53
CA GLU A 306 16.67 18.72 3.60
C GLU A 306 15.40 17.85 3.56
N GLU A 307 14.23 18.46 3.46
CA GLU A 307 12.96 17.73 3.36
C GLU A 307 12.86 16.93 2.05
N ARG A 308 13.40 17.48 0.96
CA ARG A 308 13.49 16.79 -0.31
C ARG A 308 14.34 15.52 -0.19
N TRP A 309 15.46 15.56 0.52
CA TRP A 309 16.31 14.39 0.75
C TRP A 309 15.63 13.33 1.61
N LYS A 310 14.86 13.72 2.64
CA LYS A 310 14.01 12.79 3.42
C LYS A 310 12.95 12.10 2.55
N HIS A 311 12.59 12.70 1.41
CA HIS A 311 11.76 12.07 0.41
C HIS A 311 12.55 11.21 -0.59
N LEU A 312 13.77 11.56 -1.00
CA LEU A 312 14.48 10.81 -2.05
C LEU A 312 15.24 9.59 -1.54
N ASP A 313 15.82 9.70 -0.34
CA ASP A 313 16.57 8.63 0.32
C ASP A 313 15.70 7.88 1.37
N HIS A 314 16.27 6.87 1.98
CA HIS A 314 15.75 6.21 3.17
C HIS A 314 15.63 7.22 4.33
N ALA A 315 14.47 7.24 4.96
CA ALA A 315 14.15 8.11 6.10
C ALA A 315 13.12 7.46 7.05
N GLU A 316 13.03 6.13 7.02
CA GLU A 316 12.16 5.33 7.86
C GLU A 316 12.43 5.57 9.35
N GLU A 317 11.33 5.60 10.12
CA GLU A 317 11.34 5.94 11.54
C GLU A 317 11.23 4.70 12.45
N LEU A 318 10.58 3.63 11.94
CA LEU A 318 10.35 2.37 12.66
C LEU A 318 10.42 1.15 11.73
N ILE A 319 10.53 -0.04 12.33
CA ILE A 319 10.37 -1.31 11.61
C ILE A 319 8.93 -1.77 11.82
N CYS A 320 8.26 -2.14 10.73
CA CYS A 320 6.94 -2.78 10.79
C CYS A 320 7.09 -4.21 10.31
N TYR A 321 6.82 -5.18 11.19
CA TYR A 321 6.93 -6.61 10.90
C TYR A 321 5.54 -7.25 10.96
N GLY A 322 5.15 -7.93 9.88
CA GLY A 322 3.83 -8.55 9.73
C GLY A 322 2.96 -7.86 8.67
N GLU A 323 1.66 -7.76 8.92
CA GLU A 323 0.66 -7.33 7.91
C GLU A 323 -0.12 -6.08 8.36
N GLY A 324 -1.01 -5.53 7.53
CA GLY A 324 -1.94 -4.45 7.92
C GLY A 324 -1.39 -3.01 7.88
N PHE A 325 -0.16 -2.81 7.40
CA PHE A 325 0.52 -1.51 7.39
C PHE A 325 0.20 -0.60 6.19
N GLU A 326 -0.84 -0.88 5.41
CA GLU A 326 -1.10 -0.18 4.14
C GLU A 326 -1.49 1.31 4.28
N LEU A 327 -1.83 1.75 5.50
CA LEU A 327 -2.13 3.14 5.83
C LEU A 327 -0.88 4.01 6.05
N LEU A 328 0.29 3.40 6.23
CA LEU A 328 1.49 4.16 6.52
C LEU A 328 1.87 5.09 5.37
N GLN A 329 2.58 6.16 5.70
CA GLN A 329 3.12 7.05 4.70
C GLN A 329 4.41 6.49 4.11
N ARG A 330 4.78 7.01 2.94
CA ARG A 330 6.09 6.77 2.33
C ARG A 330 7.18 7.15 3.32
N ASN A 331 8.22 6.33 3.41
CA ASN A 331 9.32 6.48 4.37
C ASN A 331 8.89 6.52 5.84
N LYS A 332 7.68 6.06 6.21
CA LYS A 332 7.35 5.93 7.63
C LYS A 332 8.05 4.73 8.26
N ALA A 333 8.03 3.59 7.56
CA ALA A 333 8.55 2.34 8.10
C ALA A 333 9.27 1.49 7.04
N VAL A 334 10.27 0.72 7.50
CA VAL A 334 10.81 -0.42 6.74
C VAL A 334 9.86 -1.59 7.00
N LEU A 335 9.40 -2.25 5.93
CA LEU A 335 8.31 -3.22 6.03
C LEU A 335 8.77 -4.65 5.80
N VAL A 336 8.87 -5.40 6.87
CA VAL A 336 9.19 -6.83 6.82
C VAL A 336 7.87 -7.61 6.80
N LYS A 337 7.60 -8.35 5.73
CA LYS A 337 6.44 -9.26 5.65
C LYS A 337 6.90 -10.70 5.70
N THR A 338 6.08 -11.55 6.31
CA THR A 338 6.33 -12.99 6.35
C THR A 338 6.21 -13.60 4.94
N GLY A 339 7.03 -14.62 4.67
CA GLY A 339 6.95 -15.43 3.44
C GLY A 339 8.13 -15.32 2.48
N ARG A 340 9.25 -14.72 2.90
CA ARG A 340 10.55 -14.84 2.20
C ARG A 340 11.10 -16.27 2.26
N GLY A 341 10.90 -16.93 3.40
CA GLY A 341 11.59 -18.16 3.79
C GLY A 341 12.56 -17.97 4.96
N ASP A 342 13.01 -16.74 5.20
CA ASP A 342 13.82 -16.32 6.36
C ASP A 342 13.48 -14.88 6.76
N ASP A 343 12.71 -14.73 7.83
CA ASP A 343 12.29 -13.41 8.32
C ASP A 343 13.41 -12.71 9.12
N ILE A 344 14.35 -13.46 9.71
CA ILE A 344 15.44 -12.93 10.54
C ILE A 344 16.38 -12.11 9.66
N ASP A 345 16.73 -12.62 8.48
CA ASP A 345 17.57 -11.88 7.53
C ASP A 345 16.93 -10.56 7.08
N ALA A 346 15.62 -10.57 6.81
CA ALA A 346 14.90 -9.35 6.44
C ALA A 346 14.86 -8.32 7.59
N LEU A 347 14.70 -8.80 8.83
CA LEU A 347 14.78 -7.96 10.04
C LEU A 347 16.19 -7.39 10.26
N LEU A 348 17.25 -8.15 9.99
CA LEU A 348 18.62 -7.66 10.06
C LEU A 348 18.89 -6.55 9.04
N VAL A 349 18.35 -6.67 7.82
CA VAL A 349 18.41 -5.59 6.81
C VAL A 349 17.65 -4.36 7.30
N ALA A 350 16.43 -4.53 7.82
CA ALA A 350 15.63 -3.43 8.35
C ALA A 350 16.30 -2.70 9.52
N LYS A 351 16.95 -3.45 10.44
CA LYS A 351 17.75 -2.89 11.54
C LYS A 351 18.87 -1.99 11.01
N LYS A 352 19.65 -2.49 10.04
CA LYS A 352 20.76 -1.72 9.43
C LYS A 352 20.28 -0.42 8.77
N VAL A 353 19.13 -0.44 8.10
CA VAL A 353 18.54 0.78 7.49
C VAL A 353 18.22 1.81 8.57
N LEU A 354 17.54 1.40 9.65
CA LEU A 354 17.22 2.34 10.73
C LEU A 354 18.44 2.84 11.49
N GLU A 355 19.43 1.99 11.74
CA GLU A 355 20.69 2.40 12.38
C GLU A 355 21.40 3.48 11.55
N LYS A 356 21.46 3.29 10.22
CA LYS A 356 22.01 4.29 9.30
C LYS A 356 21.20 5.59 9.33
N ASN A 357 19.87 5.53 9.28
CA ASN A 357 19.02 6.72 9.35
C ASN A 357 19.24 7.50 10.66
N ARG A 358 19.39 6.79 11.78
CA ARG A 358 19.62 7.38 13.11
C ARG A 358 21.02 7.97 13.30
N GLN A 359 22.01 7.58 12.49
CA GLN A 359 23.31 8.28 12.46
C GLN A 359 23.16 9.71 11.92
N ASN A 360 22.24 9.91 10.97
CA ASN A 360 21.97 11.22 10.37
C ASN A 360 20.92 12.03 11.16
N ASP A 361 19.91 11.36 11.72
CA ASP A 361 18.83 11.97 12.51
C ASP A 361 18.63 11.19 13.83
N PRO A 362 19.46 11.46 14.85
CA PRO A 362 19.41 10.76 16.13
C PRO A 362 18.06 10.92 16.83
N LYS A 363 17.49 9.79 17.29
CA LYS A 363 16.23 9.77 18.05
C LYS A 363 16.50 9.53 19.54
N PRO A 364 15.75 10.17 20.44
CA PRO A 364 15.98 10.08 21.88
C PRO A 364 15.36 8.82 22.52
N TYR A 365 15.11 7.79 21.72
CA TYR A 365 14.54 6.51 22.14
C TYR A 365 15.19 5.36 21.37
N PRO A 366 15.09 4.10 21.85
CA PRO A 366 15.58 2.92 21.13
C PRO A 366 14.84 2.66 19.80
N ILE A 367 15.29 1.70 19.00
CA ILE A 367 14.59 1.34 17.75
C ILE A 367 13.18 0.87 18.08
N ILE A 368 12.18 1.38 17.37
CA ILE A 368 10.80 0.93 17.54
C ILE A 368 10.51 -0.14 16.49
N VAL A 369 9.98 -1.27 16.95
CA VAL A 369 9.48 -2.35 16.08
C VAL A 369 8.00 -2.55 16.36
N HIS A 370 7.16 -2.36 15.36
CA HIS A 370 5.74 -2.65 15.44
C HIS A 370 5.44 -4.00 14.78
N LEU A 371 5.02 -4.97 15.60
CA LEU A 371 4.49 -6.26 15.18
C LEU A 371 2.98 -6.18 15.02
N ASN A 372 2.48 -6.46 13.83
CA ASN A 372 1.03 -6.54 13.62
C ASN A 372 0.64 -7.83 12.90
N VAL A 373 -0.37 -8.51 13.46
CA VAL A 373 -1.02 -9.63 12.81
C VAL A 373 -2.36 -9.18 12.24
N GLU A 374 -2.50 -9.31 10.93
CA GLU A 374 -3.76 -9.00 10.26
C GLU A 374 -4.65 -10.24 10.14
N ILE A 375 -5.89 -10.12 10.60
CA ILE A 375 -6.88 -11.19 10.57
C ILE A 375 -8.00 -10.91 9.57
N SER A 376 -8.56 -11.99 9.04
CA SER A 376 -9.72 -11.98 8.15
C SER A 376 -10.88 -12.65 8.89
N GLY A 377 -11.97 -11.92 9.10
CA GLY A 377 -13.12 -12.41 9.87
C GLY A 377 -13.15 -11.87 11.30
N GLU A 378 -14.05 -12.43 12.11
CA GLU A 378 -14.29 -12.00 13.49
C GLU A 378 -13.63 -12.96 14.47
N ILE A 379 -13.13 -12.44 15.59
CA ILE A 379 -12.68 -13.26 16.72
C ILE A 379 -13.92 -13.55 17.59
N ARG A 380 -14.28 -14.82 17.72
CA ARG A 380 -15.50 -15.24 18.45
C ARG A 380 -15.19 -15.98 19.74
N SER A 381 -13.98 -16.52 19.88
CA SER A 381 -13.51 -17.20 21.08
C SER A 381 -12.03 -16.87 21.39
N TRP A 382 -11.57 -17.27 22.58
CA TRP A 382 -10.14 -17.27 22.91
C TRP A 382 -9.34 -18.22 22.03
N GLU A 383 -9.94 -19.33 21.57
CA GLU A 383 -9.31 -20.25 20.62
C GLU A 383 -9.01 -19.52 19.31
N ASP A 384 -10.00 -18.81 18.74
CA ASP A 384 -9.81 -17.98 17.54
C ASP A 384 -8.67 -16.97 17.74
N PHE A 385 -8.67 -16.28 18.89
CA PHE A 385 -7.63 -15.29 19.21
C PHE A 385 -6.24 -15.93 19.32
N ASN A 386 -6.14 -17.06 20.01
CA ASN A 386 -4.87 -17.74 20.25
C ASN A 386 -4.27 -18.27 18.95
N GLU A 387 -5.07 -18.88 18.08
CA GLU A 387 -4.64 -19.41 16.79
C GLU A 387 -4.32 -18.30 15.77
N ASN A 388 -5.16 -17.27 15.70
CA ASN A 388 -5.06 -16.28 14.64
C ASN A 388 -4.19 -15.07 15.00
N VAL A 389 -4.00 -14.78 16.30
CA VAL A 389 -3.30 -13.58 16.78
C VAL A 389 -2.15 -13.95 17.71
N SER A 390 -2.42 -14.45 18.92
CA SER A 390 -1.41 -14.56 19.99
C SER A 390 -0.22 -15.45 19.60
N SER A 391 -0.48 -16.64 19.06
CA SER A 391 0.57 -17.58 18.65
C SER A 391 1.48 -17.01 17.55
N ARG A 392 0.91 -16.25 16.62
CA ARG A 392 1.64 -15.59 15.52
C ARG A 392 2.51 -14.45 16.04
N VAL A 393 1.94 -13.58 16.89
CA VAL A 393 2.71 -12.51 17.55
C VAL A 393 3.88 -13.11 18.33
N ASN A 394 3.65 -14.15 19.14
CA ASN A 394 4.71 -14.79 19.92
C ASN A 394 5.79 -15.47 19.06
N THR A 395 5.44 -15.93 17.85
CA THR A 395 6.42 -16.44 16.89
C THR A 395 7.25 -15.30 16.32
N MET A 396 6.62 -14.19 15.96
CA MET A 396 7.29 -12.99 15.45
C MET A 396 8.21 -12.35 16.50
N VAL A 397 7.81 -12.32 17.77
CA VAL A 397 8.67 -11.82 18.85
C VAL A 397 9.93 -12.68 19.01
N ARG A 398 9.84 -14.02 18.90
CA ARG A 398 11.01 -14.91 18.94
C ARG A 398 12.03 -14.59 17.84
N ASN A 399 11.56 -14.20 16.65
CA ASN A 399 12.45 -13.74 15.58
C ASN A 399 13.14 -12.41 15.93
N LEU A 400 12.44 -11.49 16.61
CA LEU A 400 13.06 -10.25 17.09
C LEU A 400 14.11 -10.50 18.16
N GLU A 401 13.91 -11.44 19.07
CA GLU A 401 14.89 -11.81 20.10
C GLU A 401 16.21 -12.31 19.47
N ALA A 402 16.15 -12.98 18.32
CA ALA A 402 17.33 -13.40 17.57
C ALA A 402 18.10 -12.22 16.95
N VAL A 403 17.40 -11.13 16.60
CA VAL A 403 17.94 -9.94 15.91
C VAL A 403 18.41 -8.85 16.89
N PHE A 404 17.65 -8.64 17.96
CA PHE A 404 17.89 -7.63 19.00
C PHE A 404 18.31 -8.35 20.29
N ARG A 405 19.62 -8.60 20.40
CA ARG A 405 20.21 -9.35 21.53
C ARG A 405 20.18 -8.59 22.86
N ASN A 406 20.08 -7.27 22.81
CA ASN A 406 19.94 -6.41 23.98
C ASN A 406 18.58 -5.72 23.98
N GLN A 407 17.81 -5.89 25.05
CA GLN A 407 16.48 -5.32 25.21
C GLN A 407 16.49 -3.79 25.29
N GLU A 408 17.61 -3.16 25.67
CA GLU A 408 17.74 -1.69 25.67
C GLU A 408 17.84 -1.09 24.26
N GLU A 409 18.12 -1.91 23.24
CA GLU A 409 18.21 -1.47 21.84
C GLU A 409 16.85 -1.29 21.19
N VAL A 410 15.78 -1.84 21.76
CA VAL A 410 14.48 -1.99 21.08
C VAL A 410 13.30 -1.71 21.99
N VAL A 411 12.27 -1.09 21.41
CA VAL A 411 10.92 -1.00 21.95
C VAL A 411 9.98 -1.69 20.98
N ILE A 412 9.25 -2.70 21.46
CA ILE A 412 8.35 -3.51 20.64
C ILE A 412 6.91 -3.04 20.89
N LEU A 413 6.13 -2.79 19.85
CA LEU A 413 4.68 -2.62 19.93
C LEU A 413 4.03 -3.85 19.31
N THR A 414 3.11 -4.50 20.03
CA THR A 414 2.36 -5.67 19.53
C THR A 414 0.90 -5.30 19.31
N SER A 415 0.36 -5.60 18.13
CA SER A 415 -1.05 -5.40 17.81
C SER A 415 -1.62 -6.50 16.91
N TYR A 416 -2.94 -6.47 16.76
CA TYR A 416 -3.62 -7.08 15.62
C TYR A 416 -4.47 -6.05 14.88
N SER A 417 -4.91 -6.39 13.67
CA SER A 417 -5.81 -5.56 12.88
C SER A 417 -6.78 -6.39 12.04
N TYR A 418 -7.97 -5.85 11.78
CA TYR A 418 -8.87 -6.42 10.78
C TYR A 418 -8.56 -5.90 9.38
N LEU A 419 -8.58 -6.80 8.39
CA LEU A 419 -8.30 -6.53 6.99
C LEU A 419 -9.12 -5.37 6.39
N ASP A 420 -10.39 -5.24 6.77
CA ASP A 420 -11.30 -4.22 6.25
C ASP A 420 -11.31 -2.93 7.07
N GLN A 421 -10.62 -2.90 8.21
CA GLN A 421 -10.52 -1.73 9.10
C GLN A 421 -9.14 -1.09 9.08
N LYS A 422 -8.08 -1.90 8.96
CA LYS A 422 -6.67 -1.48 9.05
C LYS A 422 -6.35 -0.71 10.35
N ARG A 423 -7.13 -0.96 11.41
CA ARG A 423 -6.90 -0.39 12.74
C ARG A 423 -5.97 -1.28 13.54
N PHE A 424 -4.95 -0.69 14.16
CA PHE A 424 -4.09 -1.39 15.10
C PHE A 424 -4.74 -1.41 16.48
N TYR A 425 -4.93 -2.62 17.00
CA TYR A 425 -5.42 -2.89 18.33
C TYR A 425 -4.25 -3.42 19.18
N PRO A 426 -3.66 -2.58 20.05
CA PRO A 426 -2.54 -2.99 20.90
C PRO A 426 -2.96 -4.13 21.83
N ILE A 427 -2.11 -5.16 21.94
CA ILE A 427 -2.38 -6.34 22.76
C ILE A 427 -1.15 -6.79 23.55
N HIS A 428 -1.38 -7.38 24.71
CA HIS A 428 -0.35 -8.02 25.51
C HIS A 428 -0.36 -9.53 25.28
N THR A 429 0.76 -10.09 24.80
CA THR A 429 0.87 -11.54 24.56
C THR A 429 1.83 -12.25 25.51
N LYS A 430 2.76 -11.52 26.14
CA LYS A 430 3.69 -12.02 27.18
C LYS A 430 4.24 -10.88 28.03
N LEU A 431 4.77 -11.18 29.21
CA LEU A 431 5.52 -10.21 30.02
C LEU A 431 6.95 -10.08 29.47
N ASP A 432 7.29 -8.93 28.91
CA ASP A 432 8.62 -8.64 28.38
C ASP A 432 8.93 -7.13 28.55
N PRO A 433 10.06 -6.76 29.20
CA PRO A 433 10.41 -5.36 29.47
C PRO A 433 10.62 -4.50 28.22
N SER A 434 10.94 -5.12 27.08
CA SER A 434 11.16 -4.43 25.81
C SER A 434 9.86 -4.07 25.09
N ILE A 435 8.73 -4.62 25.51
CA ILE A 435 7.44 -4.37 24.86
C ILE A 435 6.78 -3.13 25.50
N SER A 436 6.43 -2.14 24.66
CA SER A 436 5.65 -0.98 25.04
C SER A 436 4.17 -1.24 24.86
N TYR A 437 3.44 -0.81 25.86
CA TYR A 437 2.06 -1.13 26.12
C TYR A 437 1.30 0.14 26.47
N PRO A 438 1.01 1.00 25.48
CA PRO A 438 0.23 2.21 25.75
C PRO A 438 -1.19 1.87 26.22
N THR A 439 -1.73 0.75 25.74
CA THR A 439 -3.05 0.18 26.03
C THR A 439 -3.01 -1.33 25.76
N ASP A 440 -3.93 -2.07 26.36
CA ASP A 440 -4.22 -3.47 26.03
C ASP A 440 -5.73 -3.64 25.78
N VAL A 441 -6.13 -3.90 24.53
CA VAL A 441 -7.58 -4.00 24.22
C VAL A 441 -8.22 -5.27 24.77
N ILE A 442 -7.40 -6.26 25.15
CA ILE A 442 -7.86 -7.52 25.73
C ILE A 442 -7.78 -7.52 27.27
N SER A 443 -7.38 -6.41 27.90
CA SER A 443 -7.43 -6.31 29.36
C SER A 443 -8.87 -6.47 29.86
N ASP A 444 -9.01 -7.12 31.01
CA ASP A 444 -10.28 -7.33 31.73
C ASP A 444 -11.28 -8.33 31.10
N ILE A 445 -11.00 -8.86 29.90
CA ILE A 445 -11.82 -9.92 29.27
C ILE A 445 -11.16 -11.31 29.31
N ASN A 446 -10.04 -11.44 30.06
CA ASN A 446 -9.33 -12.70 30.28
C ASN A 446 -10.18 -13.70 31.07
N GLY A 447 -10.33 -14.91 30.52
CA GLY A 447 -11.20 -15.98 31.03
C GLY A 447 -12.30 -16.36 30.03
N GLU A 448 -12.60 -17.65 29.91
CA GLU A 448 -13.66 -18.13 29.00
C GLU A 448 -15.04 -17.59 29.37
N ASP A 449 -15.29 -17.38 30.66
CA ASP A 449 -16.52 -16.83 31.22
C ASP A 449 -16.69 -15.32 30.95
N LYS A 450 -15.60 -14.63 30.64
CA LYS A 450 -15.58 -13.18 30.39
C LYS A 450 -15.47 -12.82 28.92
N PHE A 451 -14.95 -13.72 28.10
CA PHE A 451 -14.79 -13.46 26.68
C PHE A 451 -16.11 -13.60 25.93
N SER A 452 -16.41 -12.58 25.13
CA SER A 452 -17.41 -12.68 24.08
C SER A 452 -16.98 -11.82 22.91
N GLY A 453 -17.34 -12.23 21.69
CA GLY A 453 -17.07 -11.42 20.50
C GLY A 453 -17.68 -10.01 20.58
N ILE A 454 -18.81 -9.85 21.28
CA ILE A 454 -19.41 -8.53 21.55
C ILE A 454 -18.54 -7.75 22.54
N GLY A 455 -18.13 -8.37 23.64
CA GLY A 455 -17.26 -7.73 24.64
C GLY A 455 -15.95 -7.24 24.05
N LEU A 456 -15.31 -8.04 23.18
CA LEU A 456 -14.10 -7.62 22.46
C LEU A 456 -14.37 -6.41 21.55
N LYS A 457 -15.42 -6.46 20.72
CA LYS A 457 -15.80 -5.32 19.86
C LYS A 457 -16.10 -4.05 20.65
N THR A 458 -16.70 -4.19 21.83
CA THR A 458 -16.94 -3.07 22.74
C THR A 458 -15.62 -2.46 23.25
N LYS A 459 -14.66 -3.28 23.67
CA LYS A 459 -13.32 -2.82 24.08
C LYS A 459 -12.57 -2.14 22.92
N GLU A 460 -12.59 -2.74 21.73
CA GLU A 460 -12.04 -2.17 20.50
C GLU A 460 -12.64 -0.79 20.17
N ALA A 461 -13.95 -0.62 20.34
CA ALA A 461 -14.64 0.64 20.13
C ALA A 461 -14.31 1.69 21.19
N PHE A 462 -14.20 1.30 22.47
CA PHE A 462 -13.79 2.21 23.55
C PHE A 462 -12.38 2.73 23.33
N TYR A 463 -11.43 1.85 23.00
CA TYR A 463 -10.06 2.23 22.66
C TYR A 463 -10.02 3.27 21.52
N ALA A 464 -10.76 3.03 20.44
CA ALA A 464 -10.82 3.98 19.33
C ALA A 464 -11.43 5.33 19.76
N GLY A 465 -12.48 5.31 20.59
CA GLY A 465 -13.10 6.50 21.14
C GLY A 465 -12.15 7.32 22.01
N GLU A 466 -11.45 6.68 22.95
CA GLU A 466 -10.50 7.33 23.87
C GLU A 466 -9.34 7.99 23.13
N MET A 467 -8.81 7.35 22.09
CA MET A 467 -7.70 7.89 21.30
C MET A 467 -8.10 9.11 20.45
N ILE A 468 -9.40 9.24 20.11
CA ILE A 468 -9.93 10.40 19.38
C ILE A 468 -10.26 11.55 20.35
N THR A 469 -10.84 11.25 21.53
CA THR A 469 -11.32 12.26 22.49
C THR A 469 -10.25 12.82 23.42
N SER A 470 -9.10 12.16 23.56
CA SER A 470 -7.94 12.64 24.33
C SER A 470 -7.13 13.74 23.60
N ALA A 471 -7.72 14.40 22.61
CA ALA A 471 -7.21 15.55 21.86
C ALA A 471 -7.77 16.86 22.44
#